data_AF-A0A1N7S2U6-F1
#
_entry.id   AF-A0A1N7S2U6-F1
#
_cell.length_a   1.000
_cell.length_b   1.000
_cell.length_c   1.000
_cell.angle_alpha   90.00
_cell.angle_beta   90.00
_cell.angle_gamma   90.00
#
_symmetry.space_group_name_H-M   'P 1'
#
loop_
_entity.id
_entity.type
_entity.pdbx_description
1 polymer ?
#
loop_
_entity_poly.entity_id
_entity_poly.type
_entity_poly.pdbx_seq_one_letter_code
_entity_poly.pdbx_strand_id
1 'polypeptide(L)'
;MLKRRVPPTLRKIGFTIVSSDRRTFFERADPIARHPFVLTIIAFILSGLIGTWLTVRYQREQHEQEVIRKNMDDVRLSIDTTNQAFEDFLDAASVLNDDITIGAENKRLEEDKEIFWKARRDLDSKLAIETPRIRQAMPLGAGGMFQLSTSLIRVGVMTIADCFKSGEVIDIPNAGSNGRKLECKHSDQMFSIKYADERIAKVQLCVTDIYFAIRPSPFNDLNTETIVDSIGRSVKNLGAVCNGVTMLGLPYDKTYGKYINQSNMLYPDN
;
A
#
# COMPACT_ATOMS: atom_id res chain seq x y z
N MET A 1 -57.64 90.09 -11.05
CA MET A 1 -57.62 88.69 -10.57
C MET A 1 -56.46 88.52 -9.58
N LEU A 2 -56.75 88.49 -8.28
CA LEU A 2 -55.78 88.32 -7.19
C LEU A 2 -56.21 87.12 -6.34
N LYS A 3 -55.54 85.98 -6.51
CA LYS A 3 -55.80 84.75 -5.75
C LYS A 3 -55.05 84.83 -4.41
N ARG A 4 -55.78 85.03 -3.31
CA ARG A 4 -55.25 85.00 -1.93
C ARG A 4 -54.55 83.67 -1.67
N ARG A 5 -53.27 83.71 -1.29
CA ARG A 5 -52.51 82.54 -0.81
C ARG A 5 -52.77 82.37 0.70
N VAL A 6 -53.29 81.21 1.08
CA VAL A 6 -53.45 80.80 2.48
C VAL A 6 -52.10 80.25 2.96
N PRO A 7 -51.58 80.65 4.14
CA PRO A 7 -50.33 80.11 4.67
C PRO A 7 -50.53 78.66 5.16
N PRO A 8 -49.56 77.75 4.95
CA PRO A 8 -49.67 76.37 5.40
C PRO A 8 -49.56 76.28 6.93
N THR A 9 -50.59 75.70 7.55
CA THR A 9 -50.63 75.34 8.98
C THR A 9 -49.88 74.04 9.24
N LEU A 10 -48.92 74.06 10.16
CA LEU A 10 -48.17 72.89 10.64
C LEU A 10 -49.10 71.91 11.37
N ARG A 11 -49.25 70.68 10.84
CA ARG A 11 -49.87 69.55 11.56
C ARG A 11 -48.79 68.60 12.09
N LYS A 12 -49.02 68.17 13.33
CA LYS A 12 -48.17 67.34 14.18
C LYS A 12 -48.37 65.86 13.84
N ILE A 13 -47.79 65.37 12.75
CA ILE A 13 -47.78 63.93 12.42
C ILE A 13 -46.38 63.57 11.90
N GLY A 14 -45.66 62.81 12.72
CA GLY A 14 -44.58 61.89 12.30
C GLY A 14 -43.37 62.50 11.60
N PHE A 15 -42.44 63.08 12.36
CA PHE A 15 -41.05 63.15 11.91
C PHE A 15 -40.36 61.84 12.31
N THR A 16 -40.25 60.88 11.38
CA THR A 16 -39.15 59.92 11.45
C THR A 16 -37.90 60.68 11.03
N ILE A 17 -37.04 61.01 12.00
CA ILE A 17 -35.66 61.37 11.69
C ILE A 17 -35.03 60.11 11.11
N VAL A 18 -34.99 60.01 9.79
CA VAL A 18 -34.04 59.12 9.14
C VAL A 18 -32.69 59.76 9.43
N SER A 19 -32.01 59.29 10.47
CA SER A 19 -30.58 59.53 10.62
C SER A 19 -29.91 58.78 9.47
N SER A 20 -29.84 59.42 8.29
CA SER A 20 -28.97 59.00 7.20
C SER A 20 -27.52 59.36 7.59
N ASP A 21 -27.06 58.85 8.72
CA ASP A 21 -25.66 58.90 9.12
C ASP A 21 -25.07 57.50 8.95
N ARG A 22 -25.24 56.97 7.74
CA ARG A 22 -24.33 55.96 7.18
C ARG A 22 -23.36 56.69 6.26
N ARG A 23 -22.65 57.70 6.77
CA ARG A 23 -21.39 58.09 6.16
C ARG A 23 -20.40 56.96 6.42
N THR A 24 -20.25 56.11 5.43
CA THR A 24 -19.29 55.01 5.37
C THR A 24 -17.93 55.51 5.82
N PHE A 25 -17.23 54.71 6.64
CA PHE A 25 -15.88 54.96 7.17
C PHE A 25 -14.90 55.53 6.13
N PHE A 26 -15.12 55.19 4.84
CA PHE A 26 -14.41 55.69 3.68
C PHE A 26 -14.51 57.22 3.43
N GLU A 27 -15.62 57.89 3.74
CA GLU A 27 -15.78 59.34 3.45
C GLU A 27 -15.03 60.26 4.43
N ARG A 28 -14.72 59.78 5.65
CA ARG A 28 -13.89 60.52 6.62
C ARG A 28 -12.38 60.31 6.43
N ALA A 29 -11.97 59.31 5.67
CA ALA A 29 -10.56 59.03 5.38
C ALA A 29 -10.01 59.85 4.18
N ASP A 30 -10.88 60.59 3.48
CA ASP A 30 -10.62 61.16 2.15
C ASP A 30 -9.49 62.21 2.06
N PRO A 31 -9.17 63.07 3.05
CA PRO A 31 -8.06 64.00 2.91
C PRO A 31 -6.68 63.39 3.23
N ILE A 32 -6.61 62.36 4.08
CA ILE A 32 -5.36 61.70 4.47
C ILE A 32 -4.98 60.57 3.50
N ALA A 33 -5.99 59.88 2.95
CA ALA A 33 -5.80 58.80 1.98
C ALA A 33 -5.33 59.28 0.58
N ARG A 34 -5.44 60.58 0.27
CA ARG A 34 -4.98 61.15 -1.01
C ARG A 34 -3.50 61.52 -1.03
N HIS A 35 -2.80 61.44 0.11
CA HIS A 35 -1.38 61.78 0.15
C HIS A 35 -0.55 60.60 -0.41
N PRO A 36 0.27 60.81 -1.46
CA PRO A 36 0.96 59.73 -2.16
C PRO A 36 1.87 58.91 -1.23
N PHE A 37 2.48 59.55 -0.22
CA PHE A 37 3.26 58.87 0.82
C PHE A 37 2.46 57.92 1.71
N VAL A 38 1.20 58.23 2.02
CA VAL A 38 0.37 57.37 2.89
C VAL A 38 -0.06 56.12 2.11
N LEU A 39 -0.39 56.28 0.83
CA LEU A 39 -0.72 55.15 -0.05
C LEU A 39 0.46 54.20 -0.24
N THR A 40 1.69 54.71 -0.39
CA THR A 40 2.88 53.84 -0.51
C THR A 40 3.18 53.10 0.79
N ILE A 41 3.04 53.73 1.95
CA ILE A 41 3.21 53.06 3.26
C ILE A 41 2.15 51.98 3.45
N ILE A 42 0.88 52.27 3.17
CA ILE A 42 -0.20 51.27 3.27
C ILE A 42 0.03 50.13 2.28
N ALA A 43 0.40 50.43 1.03
CA ALA A 43 0.72 49.41 0.04
C ALA A 43 1.91 48.53 0.47
N PHE A 44 2.93 49.11 1.10
CA PHE A 44 4.08 48.37 1.63
C PHE A 44 3.70 47.46 2.82
N ILE A 45 2.84 47.94 3.72
CA ILE A 45 2.34 47.11 4.83
C ILE A 45 1.48 45.97 4.30
N LEU A 46 0.58 46.24 3.35
CA LEU A 46 -0.28 45.23 2.74
C LEU A 46 0.54 44.21 1.92
N SER A 47 1.55 44.65 1.17
CA SER A 47 2.42 43.74 0.42
C SER A 47 3.26 42.88 1.37
N GLY A 48 3.74 43.43 2.48
CA GLY A 48 4.41 42.68 3.55
C GLY A 48 3.49 41.61 4.14
N LEU A 49 2.26 41.96 4.52
CA LEU A 49 1.29 41.02 5.10
C LEU A 49 0.87 39.91 4.12
N ILE A 50 0.57 40.26 2.87
CA ILE A 50 0.22 39.29 1.81
C ILE A 50 1.42 38.39 1.51
N GLY A 51 2.63 38.96 1.45
CA GLY A 51 3.87 38.23 1.27
C GLY A 51 4.11 37.21 2.38
N THR A 52 4.01 37.63 3.65
CA THR A 52 4.14 36.72 4.81
C THR A 52 3.05 35.65 4.83
N TRP A 53 1.81 35.98 4.47
CA TRP A 53 0.73 35.00 4.40
C TRP A 53 0.98 33.94 3.31
N LEU A 54 1.42 34.37 2.11
CA LEU A 54 1.78 33.48 1.01
C LEU A 54 2.97 32.58 1.37
N THR A 55 4.01 33.11 2.02
CA THR A 55 5.17 32.32 2.42
C THR A 55 4.82 31.29 3.49
N VAL A 56 4.01 31.63 4.49
CA VAL A 56 3.54 30.68 5.51
C VAL A 56 2.71 29.57 4.88
N ARG A 57 1.82 29.90 3.94
CA ARG A 57 1.04 28.90 3.23
C ARG A 57 1.93 27.96 2.41
N TYR A 58 2.86 28.53 1.66
CA TYR A 58 3.81 27.76 0.86
C TYR A 58 4.69 26.84 1.72
N GLN A 59 5.19 27.33 2.85
CA GLN A 59 5.97 26.53 3.80
C GLN A 59 5.17 25.37 4.39
N ARG A 60 3.89 25.58 4.71
CA ARG A 60 3.02 24.48 5.18
C ARG A 60 2.81 23.43 4.11
N GLU A 61 2.50 23.84 2.88
CA GLU A 61 2.31 22.91 1.76
C GLU A 61 3.59 22.10 1.48
N GLN A 62 4.76 22.74 1.50
CA GLN A 62 6.04 22.04 1.37
C GLN A 62 6.30 21.06 2.52
N HIS A 63 6.05 21.48 3.76
CA HIS A 63 6.24 20.62 4.93
C HIS A 63 5.32 19.39 4.90
N GLU A 64 4.05 19.57 4.50
CA GLU A 64 3.11 18.48 4.31
C GLU A 64 3.60 17.50 3.22
N GLN A 65 4.10 18.00 2.09
CA GLN A 65 4.66 17.17 1.02
C GLN A 65 5.91 16.39 1.48
N GLU A 66 6.79 17.01 2.26
CA GLU A 66 7.98 16.36 2.83
C GLU A 66 7.60 15.24 3.80
N VAL A 67 6.61 15.47 4.66
CA VAL A 67 6.11 14.46 5.60
C VAL A 67 5.50 13.28 4.84
N ILE A 68 4.72 13.55 3.79
CA ILE A 68 4.15 12.49 2.94
C ILE A 68 5.25 11.68 2.25
N ARG A 69 6.22 12.34 1.62
CA ARG A 69 7.35 11.66 0.95
C ARG A 69 8.14 10.81 1.94
N LYS A 70 8.47 11.35 3.11
CA LYS A 70 9.17 10.62 4.16
C LYS A 70 8.38 9.37 4.61
N ASN A 71 7.08 9.50 4.80
CA ASN A 71 6.23 8.37 5.15
C ASN A 71 6.20 7.29 4.03
N MET A 72 6.19 7.70 2.76
CA MET A 72 6.24 6.78 1.63
C MET A 72 7.62 6.12 1.45
N ASP A 73 8.70 6.84 1.74
CA ASP A 73 10.05 6.27 1.78
C ASP A 73 10.20 5.22 2.89
N ASP A 74 9.61 5.47 4.07
CA ASP A 74 9.51 4.48 5.13
C ASP A 74 8.73 3.23 4.68
N VAL A 75 7.62 3.40 3.93
CA VAL A 75 6.85 2.28 3.36
C VAL A 75 7.71 1.47 2.38
N ARG A 76 8.45 2.14 1.49
CA ARG A 76 9.37 1.47 0.56
C ARG A 76 10.44 0.69 1.30
N LEU A 77 11.06 1.31 2.32
CA LEU A 77 12.08 0.66 3.12
C LEU A 77 11.52 -0.58 3.84
N SER A 78 10.33 -0.49 4.41
CA SER A 78 9.64 -1.62 5.03
C SER A 78 9.35 -2.74 4.04
N ILE A 79 8.91 -2.39 2.82
CA ILE A 79 8.70 -3.35 1.72
C ILE A 79 10.02 -4.03 1.34
N ASP A 80 11.07 -3.25 1.07
CA ASP A 80 12.37 -3.75 0.63
C ASP A 80 13.01 -4.63 1.72
N THR A 81 12.87 -4.26 3.00
CA THR A 81 13.31 -5.07 4.17
C THR A 81 12.56 -6.39 4.25
N THR A 82 11.25 -6.38 4.01
CA THR A 82 10.45 -7.61 4.05
C THR A 82 10.80 -8.51 2.85
N ASN A 83 11.01 -7.93 1.67
CA ASN A 83 11.47 -8.67 0.48
C ASN A 83 12.83 -9.33 0.72
N GLN A 84 13.78 -8.62 1.33
CA GLN A 84 15.09 -9.19 1.67
C GLN A 84 14.97 -10.40 2.60
N ALA A 85 14.16 -10.31 3.67
CA ALA A 85 13.94 -11.45 4.57
C ALA A 85 13.28 -12.65 3.87
N PHE A 86 12.50 -12.40 2.81
CA PHE A 86 11.94 -13.46 1.97
C PHE A 86 13.00 -14.11 1.09
N GLU A 87 13.87 -13.32 0.48
CA GLU A 87 15.00 -13.82 -0.32
C GLU A 87 15.91 -14.70 0.55
N ASP A 88 16.24 -14.26 1.76
CA ASP A 88 17.05 -15.04 2.72
C ASP A 88 16.36 -16.38 3.09
N PHE A 89 15.05 -16.37 3.28
CA PHE A 89 14.28 -17.59 3.53
C PHE A 89 14.27 -18.54 2.33
N LEU A 90 14.06 -18.03 1.13
CA LEU A 90 13.99 -18.83 -0.10
C LEU A 90 15.35 -19.41 -0.47
N ASP A 91 16.43 -18.65 -0.27
CA ASP A 91 17.80 -19.12 -0.45
C ASP A 91 18.11 -20.27 0.52
N ALA A 92 17.83 -20.09 1.82
CA ALA A 92 17.99 -21.15 2.81
C ALA A 92 17.11 -22.38 2.52
N ALA A 93 15.90 -22.18 2.00
CA ALA A 93 15.02 -23.27 1.57
C ALA A 93 15.61 -24.03 0.37
N SER A 94 16.16 -23.33 -0.62
CA SER A 94 16.77 -23.95 -1.80
C SER A 94 17.99 -24.77 -1.41
N VAL A 95 18.89 -24.21 -0.59
CA VAL A 95 20.08 -24.91 -0.10
C VAL A 95 19.70 -26.17 0.67
N LEU A 96 18.75 -26.07 1.60
CA LEU A 96 18.29 -27.23 2.36
C LEU A 96 17.64 -28.30 1.46
N ASN A 97 16.87 -27.90 0.46
CA ASN A 97 16.28 -28.83 -0.50
C ASN A 97 17.36 -29.58 -1.30
N ASP A 98 18.38 -28.87 -1.77
CA ASP A 98 19.47 -29.47 -2.53
C ASP A 98 20.26 -30.47 -1.67
N ASP A 99 20.55 -30.10 -0.41
CA ASP A 99 21.25 -30.96 0.53
C ASP A 99 20.45 -32.24 0.90
N ILE A 100 19.13 -32.11 1.07
CA ILE A 100 18.24 -33.26 1.29
C ILE A 100 18.21 -34.17 0.07
N THR A 101 18.09 -33.61 -1.13
CA THR A 101 17.91 -34.39 -2.37
C THR A 101 19.20 -35.09 -2.82
N ILE A 102 20.36 -34.47 -2.60
CA ILE A 102 21.68 -35.06 -2.87
C ILE A 102 22.06 -36.10 -1.81
N GLY A 103 21.44 -36.05 -0.62
CA GLY A 103 21.79 -36.92 0.50
C GLY A 103 23.10 -36.49 1.14
N ALA A 104 23.24 -35.20 1.44
CA ALA A 104 24.39 -34.62 2.11
C ALA A 104 24.69 -35.27 3.47
N GLU A 105 25.91 -35.08 3.98
CA GLU A 105 26.31 -35.60 5.28
C GLU A 105 25.40 -35.07 6.40
N ASN A 106 25.04 -35.93 7.37
CA ASN A 106 24.12 -35.59 8.46
C ASN A 106 24.50 -34.30 9.20
N LYS A 107 25.79 -34.01 9.37
CA LYS A 107 26.24 -32.79 10.04
C LYS A 107 25.87 -31.53 9.25
N ARG A 108 26.14 -31.52 7.95
CA ARG A 108 25.81 -30.41 7.05
C ARG A 108 24.30 -30.22 6.94
N LEU A 109 23.57 -31.32 6.85
CA LEU A 109 22.10 -31.30 6.83
C LEU A 109 21.49 -30.66 8.09
N GLU A 110 22.03 -30.95 9.28
CA GLU A 110 21.56 -30.31 10.52
C GLU A 110 21.92 -28.82 10.60
N GLU A 111 23.09 -28.42 10.10
CA GLU A 111 23.49 -27.00 9.99
C GLU A 111 22.52 -26.24 9.06
N ASP A 112 22.22 -26.79 7.88
CA ASP A 112 21.31 -26.16 6.92
C ASP A 112 19.86 -26.11 7.40
N LYS A 113 19.41 -27.12 8.17
CA LYS A 113 18.12 -27.07 8.86
C LYS A 113 18.09 -25.91 9.86
N GLU A 114 19.14 -25.71 10.65
CA GLU A 114 19.21 -24.61 11.62
C GLU A 114 19.12 -23.25 10.91
N ILE A 115 19.88 -23.08 9.82
CA ILE A 115 19.86 -21.87 8.99
C ILE A 115 18.45 -21.62 8.44
N PHE A 116 17.80 -22.64 7.87
CA PHE A 116 16.44 -22.56 7.36
C PHE A 116 15.43 -22.13 8.45
N TRP A 117 15.44 -22.77 9.62
CA TRP A 117 14.52 -22.44 10.71
C TRP A 117 14.80 -21.07 11.33
N LYS A 118 16.06 -20.61 11.29
CA LYS A 118 16.43 -19.26 11.66
C LYS A 118 15.87 -18.24 10.67
N ALA A 119 16.08 -18.45 9.36
CA ALA A 119 15.57 -17.57 8.31
C ALA A 119 14.04 -17.48 8.34
N ARG A 120 13.33 -18.61 8.54
CA ARG A 120 11.87 -18.61 8.73
C ARG A 120 11.43 -17.74 9.90
N ARG A 121 12.11 -17.86 11.06
CA ARG A 121 11.75 -17.08 12.26
C ARG A 121 12.01 -15.59 12.06
N ASP A 122 13.11 -15.24 11.39
CA ASP A 122 13.40 -13.84 11.07
C ASP A 122 12.34 -13.27 10.13
N LEU A 123 11.99 -14.01 9.08
CA LEU A 123 10.91 -13.65 8.16
C LEU A 123 9.56 -13.47 8.88
N ASP A 124 9.16 -14.41 9.75
CA ASP A 124 7.93 -14.31 10.53
C ASP A 124 7.94 -13.06 11.44
N SER A 125 9.09 -12.74 12.04
CA SER A 125 9.30 -11.52 12.83
C SER A 125 9.15 -10.25 11.99
N LYS A 126 9.82 -10.17 10.84
CA LYS A 126 9.71 -9.04 9.90
C LYS A 126 8.27 -8.86 9.43
N LEU A 127 7.59 -9.93 9.04
CA LEU A 127 6.19 -9.90 8.64
C LEU A 127 5.28 -9.41 9.76
N ALA A 128 5.56 -9.75 11.02
CA ALA A 128 4.76 -9.29 12.16
C ALA A 128 4.92 -7.77 12.41
N ILE A 129 6.11 -7.22 12.16
CA ILE A 129 6.43 -5.81 12.39
C ILE A 129 6.05 -4.93 11.19
N GLU A 130 6.48 -5.32 10.00
CA GLU A 130 6.38 -4.48 8.80
C GLU A 130 4.98 -4.51 8.19
N THR A 131 4.24 -5.62 8.31
CA THR A 131 2.89 -5.70 7.71
C THR A 131 1.90 -4.70 8.30
N PRO A 132 1.77 -4.55 9.63
CA PRO A 132 0.94 -3.50 10.22
C PRO A 132 1.45 -2.10 9.86
N ARG A 133 2.77 -1.88 9.85
CA ARG A 133 3.37 -0.58 9.52
C ARG A 133 3.01 -0.14 8.09
N ILE A 134 3.20 -1.02 7.11
CA ILE A 134 2.86 -0.78 5.71
C ILE A 134 1.35 -0.55 5.56
N ARG A 135 0.53 -1.39 6.20
CA ARG A 135 -0.94 -1.24 6.14
C ARG A 135 -1.42 0.12 6.64
N GLN A 136 -0.81 0.64 7.72
CA GLN A 136 -1.19 1.91 8.32
C GLN A 136 -0.69 3.12 7.53
N ALA A 137 0.51 3.01 6.94
CA ALA A 137 1.15 4.11 6.22
C ALA A 137 0.69 4.23 4.76
N MET A 138 0.18 3.16 4.15
CA MET A 138 -0.39 3.19 2.80
C MET A 138 -1.79 3.84 2.77
N PRO A 139 -2.19 4.45 1.63
CA PRO A 139 -3.54 4.93 1.43
C PRO A 139 -4.59 3.80 1.53
N LEU A 140 -5.81 4.17 1.91
CA LEU A 140 -6.95 3.24 2.06
C LEU A 140 -7.13 2.40 0.78
N GLY A 141 -7.26 1.09 0.95
CA GLY A 141 -7.33 0.12 -0.16
C GLY A 141 -5.99 -0.54 -0.48
N ALA A 142 -4.92 0.23 -0.66
CA ALA A 142 -3.57 -0.29 -0.93
C ALA A 142 -3.01 -1.11 0.24
N GLY A 143 -3.13 -0.59 1.46
CA GLY A 143 -2.69 -1.29 2.68
C GLY A 143 -3.43 -2.61 2.94
N GLY A 144 -4.70 -2.70 2.53
CA GLY A 144 -5.48 -3.93 2.62
C GLY A 144 -5.03 -5.00 1.62
N MET A 145 -4.70 -4.59 0.39
CA MET A 145 -4.12 -5.50 -0.61
C MET A 145 -2.76 -6.03 -0.16
N PHE A 146 -1.91 -5.19 0.43
CA PHE A 146 -0.63 -5.65 0.99
C PHE A 146 -0.83 -6.71 2.09
N GLN A 147 -1.77 -6.48 3.01
CA GLN A 147 -2.07 -7.45 4.08
C GLN A 147 -2.58 -8.78 3.52
N LEU A 148 -3.42 -8.75 2.48
CA LEU A 148 -3.90 -9.96 1.83
C LEU A 148 -2.74 -10.72 1.19
N SER A 149 -1.88 -10.03 0.44
CA SER A 149 -0.72 -10.62 -0.21
C SER A 149 0.25 -11.25 0.79
N THR A 150 0.60 -10.55 1.88
CA THR A 150 1.46 -11.11 2.93
C THR A 150 0.84 -12.32 3.62
N SER A 151 -0.49 -12.37 3.76
CA SER A 151 -1.20 -13.54 4.30
C SER A 151 -1.08 -14.75 3.37
N LEU A 152 -1.19 -14.56 2.05
CA LEU A 152 -0.95 -15.63 1.07
C LEU A 152 0.49 -16.12 1.08
N ILE A 153 1.44 -15.19 1.21
CA ILE A 153 2.85 -15.55 1.26
C ILE A 153 3.15 -16.36 2.54
N ARG A 154 2.61 -15.98 3.70
CA ARG A 154 2.73 -16.78 4.94
C ARG A 154 2.26 -18.22 4.74
N VAL A 155 1.18 -18.40 3.98
CA VAL A 155 0.70 -19.74 3.62
C VAL A 155 1.73 -20.48 2.77
N GLY A 156 2.32 -19.85 1.76
CA GLY A 156 3.40 -20.45 0.96
C GLY A 156 4.65 -20.81 1.78
N VAL A 157 5.05 -19.97 2.72
CA VAL A 157 6.17 -20.24 3.65
C VAL A 157 5.86 -21.45 4.54
N MET A 158 4.64 -21.53 5.08
CA MET A 158 4.21 -22.66 5.89
C MET A 158 4.25 -23.96 5.10
N THR A 159 3.76 -23.97 3.86
CA THR A 159 3.73 -25.20 3.04
C THR A 159 5.12 -25.69 2.64
N ILE A 160 6.09 -24.80 2.40
CA ILE A 160 7.49 -25.17 2.18
C ILE A 160 8.05 -25.81 3.46
N ALA A 161 7.84 -25.17 4.60
CA ALA A 161 8.38 -25.66 5.86
C ALA A 161 7.74 -26.98 6.32
N ASP A 162 6.45 -27.18 6.06
CA ASP A 162 5.77 -28.45 6.31
C ASP A 162 6.30 -29.57 5.40
N CYS A 163 6.68 -29.22 4.17
CA CYS A 163 7.36 -30.15 3.27
C CYS A 163 8.71 -30.61 3.83
N PHE A 164 9.53 -29.71 4.36
CA PHE A 164 10.80 -30.11 5.00
C PHE A 164 10.63 -30.92 6.29
N LYS A 165 9.52 -30.71 7.02
CA LYS A 165 9.24 -31.47 8.25
C LYS A 165 8.75 -32.89 7.98
N SER A 166 7.94 -33.08 6.94
CA SER A 166 7.17 -34.30 6.73
C SER A 166 7.42 -35.00 5.40
N GLY A 167 8.21 -34.39 4.52
CA GLY A 167 8.48 -34.88 3.18
C GLY A 167 9.31 -36.16 3.15
N GLU A 168 9.27 -36.81 2.01
CA GLU A 168 10.06 -38.01 1.70
C GLU A 168 10.87 -37.79 0.45
N VAL A 169 12.12 -38.25 0.48
CA VAL A 169 12.96 -38.20 -0.71
C VAL A 169 12.59 -39.40 -1.58
N ILE A 170 12.05 -39.11 -2.76
CA ILE A 170 11.67 -40.13 -3.74
C ILE A 170 12.56 -40.07 -4.97
N ASP A 171 12.76 -41.24 -5.58
CA ASP A 171 13.43 -41.36 -6.87
C ASP A 171 12.41 -41.15 -8.00
N ILE A 172 12.60 -40.11 -8.80
CA ILE A 172 11.84 -39.81 -10.02
C ILE A 172 12.60 -40.34 -11.24
N PRO A 173 12.07 -41.39 -11.90
CA PRO A 173 12.64 -41.85 -13.16
C PRO A 173 12.56 -40.74 -14.21
N ASN A 174 13.68 -40.48 -14.90
CA ASN A 174 13.89 -39.47 -15.96
C ASN A 174 14.05 -37.99 -15.50
N ALA A 175 14.22 -37.71 -14.21
CA ALA A 175 14.48 -36.34 -13.72
C ALA A 175 15.99 -36.01 -13.63
N GLY A 176 16.65 -35.75 -14.76
CA GLY A 176 17.97 -35.10 -14.81
C GLY A 176 19.06 -35.69 -13.91
N SER A 177 20.02 -34.86 -13.45
CA SER A 177 21.32 -35.32 -12.92
C SER A 177 21.29 -35.99 -11.55
N ASN A 178 20.21 -35.93 -10.78
CA ASN A 178 20.14 -36.60 -9.47
C ASN A 178 18.94 -37.51 -9.28
N GLY A 179 17.93 -37.49 -10.17
CA GLY A 179 16.77 -38.39 -10.10
C GLY A 179 16.00 -38.38 -8.77
N ARG A 180 16.34 -37.52 -7.81
CA ARG A 180 15.82 -37.51 -6.44
C ARG A 180 15.17 -36.18 -6.17
N LYS A 181 13.96 -36.21 -5.61
CA LYS A 181 13.25 -35.01 -5.16
C LYS A 181 12.61 -35.23 -3.80
N LEU A 182 12.48 -34.14 -3.05
CA LEU A 182 11.69 -34.13 -1.82
C LEU A 182 10.20 -33.98 -2.17
N GLU A 183 9.45 -35.05 -2.01
CA GLU A 183 7.99 -35.06 -2.14
C GLU A 183 7.33 -34.68 -0.81
N CYS A 184 6.38 -33.75 -0.87
CA CYS A 184 5.65 -33.26 0.29
C CYS A 184 4.47 -34.19 0.60
N LYS A 185 4.54 -34.98 1.68
CA LYS A 185 3.53 -36.01 2.04
C LYS A 185 2.08 -35.55 2.22
N HIS A 186 1.82 -34.24 2.30
CA HIS A 186 0.47 -33.66 2.43
C HIS A 186 0.03 -32.96 1.13
N SER A 187 0.71 -33.21 0.01
CA SER A 187 0.33 -32.65 -1.30
C SER A 187 -0.95 -33.26 -1.86
N ASP A 188 -1.25 -34.49 -1.43
CA ASP A 188 -2.09 -35.45 -2.14
C ASP A 188 -3.59 -35.14 -2.00
N GLN A 189 -3.97 -34.28 -1.05
CA GLN A 189 -5.37 -33.99 -0.72
C GLN A 189 -5.79 -32.52 -0.92
N MET A 190 -4.87 -31.60 -1.19
CA MET A 190 -5.20 -30.19 -1.44
C MET A 190 -4.29 -29.47 -2.45
N PHE A 191 -3.12 -29.99 -2.81
CA PHE A 191 -2.07 -29.16 -3.43
C PHE A 191 -1.43 -29.85 -4.65
N SER A 192 -1.67 -29.36 -5.87
CA SER A 192 -1.13 -29.94 -7.14
C SER A 192 0.39 -29.97 -7.23
N ILE A 193 1.11 -29.21 -6.39
CA ILE A 193 2.57 -29.17 -6.41
C ILE A 193 3.09 -30.19 -5.42
N LYS A 194 3.70 -31.25 -5.93
CA LYS A 194 4.15 -32.40 -5.13
C LYS A 194 5.54 -32.20 -4.53
N TYR A 195 6.41 -31.47 -5.23
CA TYR A 195 7.82 -31.38 -4.89
C TYR A 195 8.19 -30.05 -4.24
N ALA A 196 9.17 -30.09 -3.33
CA ALA A 196 9.63 -28.91 -2.59
C ALA A 196 10.26 -27.84 -3.49
N ASP A 197 11.09 -28.24 -4.46
CA ASP A 197 11.74 -27.36 -5.45
C ASP A 197 10.72 -26.54 -6.25
N GLU A 198 9.66 -27.20 -6.73
CA GLU A 198 8.58 -26.56 -7.47
C GLU A 198 7.77 -25.59 -6.60
N ARG A 199 7.59 -25.92 -5.31
CA ARG A 199 6.94 -25.00 -4.35
C ARG A 199 7.79 -23.77 -4.09
N ILE A 200 9.08 -23.95 -3.85
CA ILE A 200 10.03 -22.85 -3.63
C ILE A 200 10.04 -21.92 -4.83
N ALA A 201 10.22 -22.45 -6.04
CA ALA A 201 10.25 -21.67 -7.28
C ALA A 201 8.95 -20.87 -7.49
N LYS A 202 7.79 -21.47 -7.19
CA LYS A 202 6.50 -20.80 -7.37
C LYS A 202 6.24 -19.72 -6.32
N VAL A 203 6.62 -19.97 -5.06
CA VAL A 203 6.55 -18.95 -4.01
C VAL A 203 7.50 -17.80 -4.35
N GLN A 204 8.71 -18.09 -4.82
CA GLN A 204 9.69 -17.08 -5.23
C GLN A 204 9.15 -16.16 -6.32
N LEU A 205 8.69 -16.71 -7.44
CA LEU A 205 8.11 -15.92 -8.54
C LEU A 205 6.99 -15.02 -8.02
N CYS A 206 6.14 -15.59 -7.17
CA CYS A 206 5.00 -14.87 -6.68
C CYS A 206 5.36 -13.73 -5.72
N VAL A 207 6.28 -13.99 -4.80
CA VAL A 207 6.79 -13.00 -3.86
C VAL A 207 7.43 -11.83 -4.62
N THR A 208 8.29 -12.12 -5.59
CA THR A 208 8.93 -11.12 -6.43
C THR A 208 7.89 -10.25 -7.15
N ASP A 209 6.92 -10.87 -7.84
CA ASP A 209 5.91 -10.12 -8.58
C ASP A 209 5.02 -9.29 -7.63
N ILE A 210 4.67 -9.82 -6.46
CA ILE A 210 3.92 -9.09 -5.42
C ILE A 210 4.69 -7.85 -5.01
N TYR A 211 5.97 -7.98 -4.64
CA TYR A 211 6.77 -6.87 -4.14
C TYR A 211 6.99 -5.79 -5.19
N PHE A 212 7.22 -6.16 -6.45
CA PHE A 212 7.28 -5.19 -7.54
C PHE A 212 5.95 -4.46 -7.77
N ALA A 213 4.83 -5.16 -7.64
CA ALA A 213 3.50 -4.59 -7.90
C ALA A 213 3.03 -3.58 -6.83
N ILE A 214 3.34 -3.84 -5.58
CA ILE A 214 2.86 -3.06 -4.43
C ILE A 214 3.78 -1.89 -4.09
N ARG A 215 5.03 -1.91 -4.56
CA ARG A 215 6.05 -0.91 -4.23
C ARG A 215 5.64 0.44 -4.83
N PRO A 216 5.35 1.47 -4.00
CA PRO A 216 4.88 2.75 -4.52
C PRO A 216 5.98 3.47 -5.30
N SER A 217 5.65 4.00 -6.47
CA SER A 217 6.57 4.82 -7.27
C SER A 217 6.86 6.17 -6.59
N PRO A 218 8.13 6.62 -6.49
CA PRO A 218 8.48 7.91 -5.88
C PRO A 218 7.85 9.10 -6.60
N PHE A 219 7.53 8.94 -7.90
CA PHE A 219 6.88 9.98 -8.68
C PHE A 219 5.41 10.21 -8.29
N ASN A 220 4.79 9.25 -7.60
CA ASN A 220 3.36 9.28 -7.28
C ASN A 220 3.07 9.58 -5.80
N ASP A 221 4.07 9.93 -5.00
CA ASP A 221 3.92 10.07 -3.54
C ASP A 221 2.86 11.07 -3.09
N LEU A 222 2.62 12.10 -3.89
CA LEU A 222 1.63 13.13 -3.60
C LEU A 222 0.25 12.83 -4.18
N ASN A 223 0.09 11.74 -4.93
CA ASN A 223 -1.15 11.39 -5.61
C ASN A 223 -1.64 10.00 -5.15
N THR A 224 -2.36 10.00 -4.04
CA THR A 224 -2.88 8.78 -3.38
C THR A 224 -3.78 7.95 -4.29
N GLU A 225 -4.62 8.57 -5.11
CA GLU A 225 -5.48 7.89 -6.09
C GLU A 225 -4.64 7.11 -7.11
N THR A 226 -3.58 7.73 -7.62
CA THR A 226 -2.67 7.08 -8.58
C THR A 226 -1.92 5.91 -7.94
N ILE A 227 -1.57 6.00 -6.66
CA ILE A 227 -0.96 4.89 -5.91
C ILE A 227 -1.95 3.72 -5.80
N VAL A 228 -3.18 3.99 -5.37
CA VAL A 228 -4.22 2.95 -5.20
C VAL A 228 -4.55 2.29 -6.54
N ASP A 229 -4.70 3.08 -7.61
CA ASP A 229 -5.00 2.56 -8.95
C ASP A 229 -3.84 1.78 -9.56
N SER A 230 -2.60 2.22 -9.32
CA SER A 230 -1.40 1.51 -9.78
C SER A 230 -1.30 0.15 -9.08
N ILE A 231 -1.37 0.14 -7.75
CA ILE A 231 -1.29 -1.10 -6.97
C ILE A 231 -2.49 -2.00 -7.31
N GLY A 232 -3.70 -1.45 -7.40
CA GLY A 232 -4.90 -2.21 -7.72
C GLY A 232 -4.84 -2.89 -9.08
N ARG A 233 -4.34 -2.21 -10.11
CA ARG A 233 -4.10 -2.81 -11.43
C ARG A 233 -3.05 -3.91 -11.38
N SER A 234 -1.93 -3.66 -10.71
CA SER A 234 -0.84 -4.64 -10.59
C SER A 234 -1.30 -5.90 -9.82
N VAL A 235 -1.99 -5.73 -8.69
CA VAL A 235 -2.55 -6.84 -7.88
C VAL A 235 -3.62 -7.61 -8.63
N LYS A 236 -4.45 -6.95 -9.44
CA LYS A 236 -5.43 -7.64 -10.28
C LYS A 236 -4.76 -8.55 -11.31
N ASN A 237 -3.66 -8.10 -11.91
CA ASN A 237 -2.88 -8.91 -12.86
C ASN A 237 -2.12 -10.04 -12.16
N LEU A 238 -1.68 -9.81 -10.91
CA LEU A 238 -1.08 -10.84 -10.05
C LEU A 238 -2.03 -11.99 -9.75
N GLY A 239 -3.35 -11.76 -9.64
CA GLY A 239 -4.32 -12.83 -9.34
C GLY A 239 -4.30 -14.01 -10.32
N ALA A 240 -3.71 -13.85 -11.52
CA ALA A 240 -3.51 -14.94 -12.48
C ALA A 240 -2.23 -15.78 -12.22
N VAL A 241 -1.22 -15.21 -11.54
CA VAL A 241 0.09 -15.81 -11.26
C VAL A 241 0.17 -16.24 -9.78
N CYS A 242 -0.28 -15.35 -8.89
CA CYS A 242 -0.28 -15.35 -7.44
C CYS A 242 -1.67 -15.44 -6.83
N ASN A 243 -2.47 -16.43 -7.22
CA ASN A 243 -3.64 -16.76 -6.40
C ASN A 243 -3.17 -17.63 -5.23
N GLY A 244 -3.75 -17.46 -4.03
CA GLY A 244 -3.57 -18.41 -2.93
C GLY A 244 -3.78 -19.85 -3.39
N VAL A 245 -4.70 -20.05 -4.34
CA VAL A 245 -4.92 -21.32 -5.07
C VAL A 245 -3.67 -21.78 -5.83
N THR A 246 -3.03 -20.92 -6.62
CA THR A 246 -1.83 -21.33 -7.39
C THR A 246 -0.60 -21.50 -6.51
N MET A 247 -0.43 -20.69 -5.45
CA MET A 247 0.66 -20.85 -4.46
C MET A 247 0.51 -22.14 -3.64
N LEU A 248 -0.73 -22.52 -3.36
CA LEU A 248 -1.07 -23.80 -2.74
C LEU A 248 -1.06 -24.95 -3.75
N GLY A 249 -1.12 -24.67 -5.06
CA GLY A 249 -1.31 -25.70 -6.07
C GLY A 249 -2.75 -26.23 -6.16
N LEU A 250 -3.75 -25.61 -5.56
CA LEU A 250 -5.14 -25.95 -5.87
C LEU A 250 -5.42 -25.69 -7.39
N PRO A 251 -6.21 -26.52 -8.08
CA PRO A 251 -6.57 -26.24 -9.47
C PRO A 251 -7.49 -25.00 -9.53
N TYR A 252 -7.05 -23.98 -10.27
CA TYR A 252 -7.84 -22.77 -10.52
C TYR A 252 -8.55 -22.89 -11.86
N ASP A 253 -9.88 -23.10 -11.84
CA ASP A 253 -10.70 -23.01 -13.05
C ASP A 253 -11.02 -21.54 -13.35
N LYS A 254 -10.38 -21.00 -14.39
CA LYS A 254 -10.59 -19.62 -14.86
C LYS A 254 -12.02 -19.36 -15.34
N THR A 255 -12.81 -20.39 -15.60
CA THR A 255 -14.09 -20.28 -16.32
C THR A 255 -15.26 -19.85 -15.41
N TYR A 256 -15.17 -20.05 -14.10
CA TYR A 256 -16.32 -19.83 -13.19
C TYR A 256 -16.05 -18.99 -11.94
N GLY A 257 -14.81 -18.55 -11.69
CA GLY A 257 -14.48 -17.83 -10.44
C GLY A 257 -14.83 -18.65 -9.18
N LYS A 258 -14.95 -19.97 -9.31
CA LYS A 258 -15.31 -20.91 -8.25
C LYS A 258 -14.27 -22.00 -8.15
N TYR A 259 -13.95 -22.36 -6.92
CA TYR A 259 -13.06 -23.45 -6.57
C TYR A 259 -13.73 -24.77 -6.96
N ILE A 260 -13.03 -25.62 -7.71
CA ILE A 260 -13.48 -27.00 -7.94
C ILE A 260 -13.23 -27.74 -6.62
N ASN A 261 -14.30 -28.16 -5.96
CA ASN A 261 -14.20 -29.09 -4.85
C ASN A 261 -13.85 -30.46 -5.44
N GLN A 262 -12.65 -30.98 -5.14
CA GLN A 262 -12.18 -32.28 -5.67
C GLN A 262 -13.04 -33.48 -5.21
N SER A 263 -13.99 -33.28 -4.29
CA SER A 263 -15.00 -34.28 -3.95
C SER A 263 -15.86 -34.72 -5.15
N ASN A 264 -15.92 -33.93 -6.23
CA ASN A 264 -16.68 -34.26 -7.43
C ASN A 264 -15.86 -34.97 -8.54
N MET A 265 -14.57 -35.26 -8.32
CA MET A 265 -13.75 -36.00 -9.30
C MET A 265 -13.50 -37.47 -8.91
N LEU A 266 -13.89 -37.89 -7.70
CA LEU A 266 -13.67 -39.26 -7.20
C LEU A 266 -14.87 -40.19 -7.37
N TYR A 267 -15.99 -39.71 -7.90
CA TYR A 267 -17.09 -40.55 -8.39
C TYR A 267 -17.62 -39.95 -9.68
N PRO A 268 -17.28 -40.48 -10.87
CA PRO A 268 -18.16 -40.30 -12.01
C PRO A 268 -19.46 -41.01 -11.65
N ASP A 269 -20.54 -40.25 -11.57
CA ASP A 269 -21.89 -40.81 -11.43
C ASP A 269 -22.09 -41.90 -12.50
N ASN A 270 -22.53 -43.07 -12.05
CA ASN A 270 -23.13 -44.11 -12.89
C ASN A 270 -24.41 -43.58 -13.56
#